data_AF-A0AAV6M0W4-F1
#
_entry.id   AF-A0AAV6M0W4-F1
#
_cell.length_a   1.000
_cell.length_b   1.000
_cell.length_c   1.000
_cell.angle_alpha   90.00
_cell.angle_beta   90.00
_cell.angle_gamma   90.00
#
_symmetry.space_group_name_H-M   'P 1'
#
loop_
_entity.id
_entity.type
_entity.pdbx_description
1 polymer ?
#
loop_
_entity_poly.entity_id
_entity_poly.type
_entity_poly.pdbx_seq_one_letter_code
_entity_poly.pdbx_strand_id
1 'polypeptide(L)'
;MPLSLPLYSYVKVRFVRRVRRLLRSKSSRKRFRTSSDPSDVSSPGVRQRDESFIREYDRASVLQRTVKSLHFGDGEEKERAAKEIERLIKESAKIRKLMVDLGVVPALVAMADSDQLAVRALIELANGSFVHRTLMVEEGILSKLPNNAKFAAMDSTSHEFAELLCSLSSLANTRVFIASTEPAILYLLTILNSESNPNTNPSPKTKTFCLAALFNISTVLENAETLISNGVISTLLRFSSLKEHSEKALPTLANLAVSSRGKQALESNSTFPEILIEVMTWEEKPKCQELSAYIIMILAHQSWALRERLAKSRIVPALLELALLGTPLAQKRALKLLQWFKDERRARVGPHSGPQTGRVAAGSAFNKKEIEKGKRMMRSLVKQSLDKNMEIITRRANGGECSSPTIRRTLVSSNSSKSLPF
;
A
#
# COMPACT_ATOMS: atom_id res chain seq x y z
N MET A 1 -28.47 1.94 20.99
CA MET A 1 -29.61 1.43 20.18
C MET A 1 -29.05 0.58 19.05
N PRO A 2 -29.14 -0.76 19.06
CA PRO A 2 -28.56 -1.58 18.01
C PRO A 2 -29.61 -1.92 16.94
N LEU A 3 -29.42 -1.39 15.73
CA LEU A 3 -30.07 -1.86 14.52
C LEU A 3 -29.00 -2.54 13.63
N SER A 4 -28.70 -3.81 13.93
CA SER A 4 -27.91 -4.70 13.04
C SER A 4 -28.49 -6.11 12.92
N LEU A 5 -29.76 -6.31 13.31
CA LEU A 5 -30.49 -7.58 13.21
C LEU A 5 -31.19 -7.92 11.88
N PRO A 6 -31.38 -7.04 10.86
CA PRO A 6 -32.23 -7.40 9.74
C PRO A 6 -31.57 -8.37 8.76
N LEU A 7 -30.24 -8.32 8.54
CA LEU A 7 -29.59 -9.15 7.52
C LEU A 7 -29.46 -10.62 7.96
N TYR A 8 -28.97 -10.85 9.18
CA TYR A 8 -28.83 -12.19 9.78
C TYR A 8 -30.19 -12.89 9.90
N SER A 9 -31.21 -12.19 10.41
CA SER A 9 -32.58 -12.71 10.48
C SER A 9 -33.16 -13.01 9.10
N TYR A 10 -32.91 -12.13 8.11
CA TYR A 10 -33.37 -12.32 6.74
C TYR A 10 -32.74 -13.54 6.06
N VAL A 11 -31.43 -13.74 6.20
CA VAL A 11 -30.72 -14.91 5.63
C VAL A 11 -31.19 -16.20 6.32
N LYS A 12 -31.37 -16.21 7.65
CA LYS A 12 -31.88 -17.38 8.39
C LYS A 12 -33.31 -17.77 7.99
N VAL A 13 -34.20 -16.78 7.84
CA VAL A 13 -35.59 -17.02 7.39
C VAL A 13 -35.62 -17.51 5.93
N ARG A 14 -34.76 -16.94 5.07
CA ARG A 14 -34.66 -17.36 3.67
C ARG A 14 -34.05 -18.75 3.53
N PHE A 15 -33.04 -19.07 4.35
CA PHE A 15 -32.44 -20.39 4.48
C PHE A 15 -33.50 -21.42 4.84
N VAL A 16 -34.24 -21.24 5.94
CA VAL A 16 -35.28 -22.19 6.37
C VAL A 16 -36.36 -22.36 5.29
N ARG A 17 -36.80 -21.27 4.65
CA ARG A 17 -37.80 -21.32 3.56
C ARG A 17 -37.26 -22.03 2.32
N ARG A 18 -36.02 -21.79 1.92
CA ARG A 18 -35.42 -22.38 0.72
C ARG A 18 -34.97 -23.81 0.93
N VAL A 19 -34.38 -24.15 2.08
CA VAL A 19 -34.07 -25.54 2.45
C VAL A 19 -35.36 -26.35 2.52
N ARG A 20 -36.43 -25.85 3.14
CA ARG A 20 -37.74 -26.51 3.09
C ARG A 20 -38.25 -26.71 1.66
N ARG A 21 -38.09 -25.72 0.77
CA ARG A 21 -38.49 -25.85 -0.65
C ARG A 21 -37.62 -26.85 -1.42
N LEU A 22 -36.31 -26.82 -1.19
CA LEU A 22 -35.30 -27.71 -1.76
C LEU A 22 -35.58 -29.17 -1.36
N LEU A 23 -35.87 -29.40 -0.08
CA LEU A 23 -36.22 -30.72 0.45
C LEU A 23 -37.61 -31.20 0.00
N ARG A 24 -38.57 -30.29 -0.21
CA ARG A 24 -39.94 -30.60 -0.70
C ARG A 24 -40.03 -30.86 -2.20
N SER A 25 -39.03 -30.49 -3.00
CA SER A 25 -39.02 -30.70 -4.46
C SER A 25 -39.06 -32.18 -4.88
N LYS A 26 -39.00 -33.13 -3.92
CA LYS A 26 -39.09 -34.57 -4.19
C LYS A 26 -40.49 -35.09 -4.54
N SER A 27 -41.54 -34.25 -4.52
CA SER A 27 -42.92 -34.74 -4.73
C SER A 27 -43.36 -34.90 -6.20
N SER A 28 -42.51 -34.61 -7.18
CA SER A 28 -42.80 -34.85 -8.60
C SER A 28 -41.95 -35.99 -9.19
N ARG A 29 -41.86 -37.12 -8.48
CA ARG A 29 -41.61 -38.43 -9.12
C ARG A 29 -42.92 -38.88 -9.81
N LYS A 30 -43.39 -38.15 -10.82
CA LYS A 30 -44.47 -38.66 -11.65
C LYS A 30 -43.83 -39.49 -12.76
N ARG A 31 -43.95 -40.80 -12.60
CA ARG A 31 -43.70 -41.83 -13.61
C ARG A 31 -44.28 -41.34 -14.94
N PHE A 32 -43.43 -41.13 -15.94
CA PHE A 32 -43.87 -41.27 -17.32
C PHE A 32 -43.22 -42.56 -17.83
N ARG A 33 -44.00 -43.64 -17.74
CA ARG A 33 -43.80 -44.80 -18.60
C ARG A 33 -43.90 -44.30 -20.02
N THR A 34 -42.83 -44.43 -20.79
CA THR A 34 -42.83 -44.24 -22.24
C THR A 34 -43.80 -45.26 -22.85
N SER A 35 -44.93 -44.79 -23.35
CA SER A 35 -45.69 -45.51 -24.37
C SER A 35 -44.86 -45.49 -25.64
N SER A 36 -44.48 -46.66 -26.11
CA SER A 36 -43.82 -46.89 -27.38
C SER A 36 -44.74 -46.49 -28.53
N ASP A 37 -44.37 -45.46 -29.30
CA ASP A 37 -44.84 -45.30 -30.67
C ASP A 37 -43.68 -44.76 -31.54
N PRO A 38 -43.28 -45.45 -32.63
CA PRO A 38 -42.07 -45.15 -33.37
C PRO A 38 -42.39 -44.33 -34.62
N SER A 39 -42.74 -43.06 -34.48
CA SER A 39 -42.74 -42.12 -35.62
C SER A 39 -42.67 -40.69 -35.13
N ASP A 40 -41.47 -40.11 -34.95
CA ASP A 40 -41.31 -38.74 -35.42
C ASP A 40 -39.86 -38.31 -35.68
N VAL A 41 -39.75 -37.52 -36.72
CA VAL A 41 -38.55 -37.17 -37.48
C VAL A 41 -37.62 -36.25 -36.68
N SER A 42 -36.33 -36.51 -36.84
CA SER A 42 -35.22 -35.79 -36.20
C SER A 42 -35.20 -34.30 -36.57
N SER A 43 -35.74 -33.45 -35.70
CA SER A 43 -35.56 -31.98 -35.76
C SER A 43 -34.37 -31.54 -34.89
N PRO A 44 -33.38 -30.78 -35.42
CA PRO A 44 -32.19 -30.36 -34.65
C PRO A 44 -32.52 -29.52 -33.40
N GLY A 45 -33.60 -28.73 -33.45
CA GLY A 45 -34.02 -27.84 -32.35
C GLY A 45 -34.64 -28.55 -31.14
N VAL A 46 -35.20 -29.76 -31.32
CA VAL A 46 -35.80 -30.54 -30.22
C VAL A 46 -34.69 -31.22 -29.40
N ARG A 47 -33.68 -31.80 -30.08
CA ARG A 47 -32.49 -32.37 -29.41
C ARG A 47 -31.71 -31.32 -28.63
N GLN A 48 -31.54 -30.12 -29.16
CA GLN A 48 -30.87 -29.02 -28.45
C GLN A 48 -31.65 -28.55 -27.21
N ARG A 49 -32.99 -28.49 -27.30
CA ARG A 49 -33.84 -28.20 -26.12
C ARG A 49 -33.72 -29.29 -25.08
N ASP A 50 -33.91 -30.54 -25.45
CA ASP A 50 -33.86 -31.66 -24.52
C ASP A 50 -32.49 -31.77 -23.84
N GLU A 51 -31.39 -31.61 -24.60
CA GLU A 51 -30.06 -31.56 -24.01
C GLU A 51 -29.85 -30.34 -23.09
N SER A 52 -30.44 -29.18 -23.37
CA SER A 52 -30.36 -28.00 -22.50
C SER A 52 -31.17 -28.18 -21.20
N PHE A 53 -32.36 -28.77 -21.29
CA PHE A 53 -33.22 -29.09 -20.16
C PHE A 53 -32.61 -30.18 -19.27
N ILE A 54 -32.04 -31.23 -19.87
CA ILE A 54 -31.33 -32.29 -19.15
C ILE A 54 -30.10 -31.71 -18.43
N ARG A 55 -29.32 -30.83 -19.08
CA ARG A 55 -28.17 -30.16 -18.46
C ARG A 55 -28.59 -29.26 -17.28
N GLU A 56 -29.70 -28.54 -17.39
CA GLU A 56 -30.21 -27.70 -16.31
C GLU A 56 -30.77 -28.52 -15.13
N TYR A 57 -31.49 -29.60 -15.43
CA TYR A 57 -31.99 -30.55 -14.43
C TYR A 57 -30.85 -31.25 -13.69
N ASP A 58 -29.82 -31.70 -14.43
CA ASP A 58 -28.65 -32.36 -13.85
C ASP A 58 -27.88 -31.39 -12.93
N ARG A 59 -27.65 -30.15 -13.37
CA ARG A 59 -27.07 -29.09 -12.54
C ARG A 59 -27.87 -28.82 -11.26
N ALA A 60 -29.20 -28.76 -11.34
CA ALA A 60 -30.04 -28.58 -10.16
C ALA A 60 -29.94 -29.77 -9.20
N SER A 61 -29.85 -31.00 -9.73
CA SER A 61 -29.69 -32.21 -8.93
C SER A 61 -28.33 -32.27 -8.22
N VAL A 62 -27.27 -31.87 -8.92
CA VAL A 62 -25.91 -31.76 -8.37
C VAL A 62 -25.90 -30.72 -7.24
N LEU A 63 -26.43 -29.52 -7.47
CA LEU A 63 -26.52 -28.47 -6.45
C LEU A 63 -27.23 -28.95 -5.18
N GLN A 64 -28.38 -29.63 -5.34
CA GLN A 64 -29.14 -30.17 -4.22
C GLN A 64 -28.36 -31.23 -3.45
N ARG A 65 -27.71 -32.16 -4.15
CA ARG A 65 -26.90 -33.22 -3.54
C ARG A 65 -25.73 -32.62 -2.78
N THR A 66 -25.01 -31.67 -3.38
CA THR A 66 -23.86 -31.01 -2.79
C THR A 66 -24.22 -30.24 -1.53
N VAL A 67 -25.28 -29.42 -1.56
CA VAL A 67 -25.74 -28.68 -0.37
C VAL A 67 -26.21 -29.64 0.73
N LYS A 68 -26.92 -30.73 0.37
CA LYS A 68 -27.32 -31.74 1.35
C LYS A 68 -26.09 -32.42 2.00
N SER A 69 -25.10 -32.78 1.18
CA SER A 69 -23.86 -33.41 1.64
C SER A 69 -23.08 -32.50 2.58
N LEU A 70 -23.00 -31.19 2.28
CA LEU A 70 -22.35 -30.22 3.16
C LEU A 70 -23.02 -30.11 4.53
N HIS A 71 -24.36 -30.09 4.57
CA HIS A 71 -25.09 -29.88 5.83
C HIS A 71 -25.23 -31.14 6.66
N PHE A 72 -25.42 -32.30 6.02
CA PHE A 72 -25.85 -33.54 6.69
C PHE A 72 -24.93 -34.73 6.45
N GLY A 73 -23.88 -34.58 5.65
CA GLY A 73 -22.92 -35.65 5.40
C GLY A 73 -21.95 -35.87 6.56
N ASP A 74 -21.20 -36.97 6.48
CA ASP A 74 -20.04 -37.21 7.33
C ASP A 74 -18.83 -36.32 6.94
N GLY A 75 -17.70 -36.47 7.62
CA GLY A 75 -16.51 -35.62 7.40
C GLY A 75 -16.03 -35.63 5.94
N GLU A 76 -15.92 -36.81 5.33
CA GLU A 76 -15.46 -36.92 3.94
C GLU A 76 -16.53 -36.44 2.94
N GLU A 77 -17.80 -36.72 3.20
CA GLU A 77 -18.91 -36.22 2.39
C GLU A 77 -18.98 -34.69 2.40
N LYS A 78 -18.66 -34.06 3.54
CA LYS A 78 -18.59 -32.60 3.66
C LYS A 78 -17.38 -32.02 2.94
N GLU A 79 -16.21 -32.65 3.05
CA GLU A 79 -14.99 -32.23 2.33
C GLU A 79 -15.20 -32.31 0.81
N ARG A 80 -15.75 -33.43 0.31
CA ARG A 80 -16.12 -33.58 -1.10
C ARG A 80 -17.14 -32.53 -1.53
N ALA A 81 -18.10 -32.21 -0.67
CA ALA A 81 -19.08 -31.17 -0.95
C ALA A 81 -18.45 -29.78 -1.02
N ALA A 82 -17.50 -29.44 -0.13
CA ALA A 82 -16.78 -28.17 -0.15
C ALA A 82 -16.02 -27.97 -1.47
N LYS A 83 -15.31 -29.01 -1.93
CA LYS A 83 -14.62 -29.00 -3.22
C LYS A 83 -15.57 -28.79 -4.41
N GLU A 84 -16.72 -29.47 -4.38
CA GLU A 84 -17.71 -29.32 -5.45
C GLU A 84 -18.40 -27.95 -5.40
N ILE A 85 -18.60 -27.37 -4.21
CA ILE A 85 -19.09 -25.99 -4.07
C ILE A 85 -18.11 -25.01 -4.68
N GLU A 86 -16.81 -25.12 -4.36
CA GLU A 86 -15.74 -24.28 -4.94
C GLU A 86 -15.82 -24.28 -6.48
N ARG A 87 -15.96 -25.47 -7.08
CA ARG A 87 -16.09 -25.62 -8.54
C ARG A 87 -17.36 -24.95 -9.07
N LEU A 88 -18.51 -25.21 -8.45
CA LEU A 88 -19.81 -24.71 -8.91
C LEU A 88 -19.95 -23.19 -8.83
N ILE A 89 -19.39 -22.55 -7.80
CA ILE A 89 -19.50 -21.10 -7.64
C ILE A 89 -18.58 -20.33 -8.59
N LYS A 90 -17.43 -20.92 -8.99
CA LYS A 90 -16.52 -20.36 -10.01
C LYS A 90 -17.21 -20.16 -11.35
N GLU A 91 -18.11 -21.07 -11.73
CA GLU A 91 -18.78 -21.06 -13.04
C GLU A 91 -19.88 -19.98 -13.16
N SER A 92 -20.52 -19.58 -12.05
CA SER A 92 -21.70 -18.73 -12.12
C SER A 92 -21.96 -17.88 -10.88
N ALA A 93 -22.07 -16.57 -11.08
CA ALA A 93 -22.50 -15.63 -10.04
C ALA A 93 -23.91 -15.93 -9.51
N LYS A 94 -24.81 -16.47 -10.35
CA LYS A 94 -26.15 -16.89 -9.93
C LYS A 94 -26.08 -18.07 -8.95
N ILE A 95 -25.23 -19.05 -9.24
CA ILE A 95 -24.99 -20.19 -8.35
C ILE A 95 -24.36 -19.71 -7.05
N ARG A 96 -23.37 -18.82 -7.12
CA ARG A 96 -22.73 -18.21 -5.94
C ARG A 96 -23.74 -17.58 -4.98
N LYS A 97 -24.66 -16.75 -5.50
CA LYS A 97 -25.76 -16.16 -4.72
C LYS A 97 -26.72 -17.21 -4.15
N LEU A 98 -27.06 -18.22 -4.94
CA LEU A 98 -27.93 -19.31 -4.51
C LEU A 98 -27.31 -20.12 -3.38
N MET A 99 -26.01 -20.43 -3.42
CA MET A 99 -25.29 -21.13 -2.35
C MET A 99 -25.35 -20.36 -1.03
N VAL A 100 -25.14 -19.04 -1.07
CA VAL A 100 -25.27 -18.18 0.11
C VAL A 100 -26.69 -18.21 0.67
N ASP A 101 -27.70 -18.06 -0.20
CA ASP A 101 -29.12 -18.14 0.21
C ASP A 101 -29.53 -19.53 0.73
N LEU A 102 -28.77 -20.59 0.39
CA LEU A 102 -28.92 -21.97 0.88
C LEU A 102 -28.08 -22.24 2.14
N GLY A 103 -27.53 -21.20 2.78
CA GLY A 103 -26.84 -21.31 4.07
C GLY A 103 -25.52 -22.08 3.99
N VAL A 104 -24.85 -22.06 2.83
CA VAL A 104 -23.54 -22.70 2.66
C VAL A 104 -22.45 -22.00 3.49
N VAL A 105 -22.51 -20.68 3.66
CA VAL A 105 -21.49 -19.91 4.40
C VAL A 105 -21.33 -20.38 5.85
N PRO A 106 -22.39 -20.43 6.70
CA PRO A 106 -22.26 -20.94 8.06
C PRO A 106 -21.65 -22.36 8.14
N ALA A 107 -22.05 -23.25 7.22
CA ALA A 107 -21.55 -24.62 7.20
C ALA A 107 -20.06 -24.69 6.84
N LEU A 108 -19.60 -23.91 5.86
CA LEU A 108 -18.18 -23.84 5.51
C LEU A 108 -17.35 -23.18 6.62
N VAL A 109 -17.86 -22.11 7.26
CA VAL A 109 -17.17 -21.45 8.38
C VAL A 109 -17.00 -22.41 9.56
N ALA A 110 -17.99 -23.26 9.83
CA ALA A 110 -17.91 -24.27 10.90
C ALA A 110 -16.78 -25.29 10.69
N MET A 111 -16.40 -25.57 9.44
CA MET A 111 -15.37 -26.55 9.05
C MET A 111 -13.98 -25.94 8.81
N ALA A 112 -13.86 -24.61 8.78
CA ALA A 112 -12.66 -23.91 8.31
C ALA A 112 -11.39 -24.14 9.16
N ASP A 113 -11.53 -24.62 10.40
CA ASP A 113 -10.42 -24.94 11.31
C ASP A 113 -9.76 -26.30 11.02
N SER A 114 -10.44 -27.20 10.33
CA SER A 114 -9.95 -28.55 10.02
C SER A 114 -9.89 -28.87 8.53
N ASP A 115 -10.59 -28.11 7.68
CA ASP A 115 -10.74 -28.41 6.25
C ASP A 115 -10.31 -27.23 5.36
N GLN A 116 -9.19 -27.42 4.65
CA GLN A 116 -8.65 -26.45 3.70
C GLN A 116 -9.56 -26.22 2.49
N LEU A 117 -10.33 -27.23 2.06
CA LEU A 117 -11.28 -27.10 0.95
C LEU A 117 -12.45 -26.19 1.32
N ALA A 118 -12.84 -26.17 2.60
CA ALA A 118 -13.82 -25.22 3.10
C ALA A 118 -13.31 -23.77 2.96
N VAL A 119 -12.04 -23.51 3.29
CA VAL A 119 -11.42 -22.18 3.13
C VAL A 119 -11.34 -21.77 1.66
N ARG A 120 -11.01 -22.69 0.74
CA ARG A 120 -11.01 -22.42 -0.71
C ARG A 120 -12.38 -22.04 -1.24
N ALA A 121 -13.42 -22.76 -0.82
CA ALA A 121 -14.80 -22.41 -1.16
C ALA A 121 -15.19 -21.03 -0.59
N LEU A 122 -14.73 -20.68 0.62
CA LEU A 122 -14.95 -19.35 1.22
C LEU A 122 -14.23 -18.23 0.46
N ILE A 123 -12.99 -18.43 0.02
CA ILE A 123 -12.25 -17.46 -0.82
C ILE A 123 -13.07 -17.10 -2.05
N GLU A 124 -13.58 -18.14 -2.73
CA GLU A 124 -14.43 -17.92 -3.88
C GLU A 124 -15.71 -17.17 -3.50
N LEU A 125 -16.43 -17.58 -2.46
CA LEU A 125 -17.62 -16.85 -2.02
C LEU A 125 -17.32 -15.38 -1.69
N ALA A 126 -16.14 -15.07 -1.13
CA ALA A 126 -15.70 -13.73 -0.75
C ALA A 126 -15.49 -12.82 -1.98
N ASN A 127 -15.02 -13.38 -3.09
CA ASN A 127 -14.90 -12.69 -4.39
C ASN A 127 -16.27 -12.28 -4.98
N GLY A 128 -17.37 -12.81 -4.46
CA GLY A 128 -18.71 -12.56 -5.00
C GLY A 128 -19.32 -11.19 -4.66
N SER A 129 -19.24 -10.77 -3.39
CA SER A 129 -19.91 -9.55 -2.92
C SER A 129 -19.40 -9.07 -1.56
N PHE A 130 -19.54 -7.77 -1.29
CA PHE A 130 -19.41 -7.21 0.06
C PHE A 130 -20.32 -7.92 1.08
N VAL A 131 -21.55 -8.28 0.67
CA VAL A 131 -22.51 -8.97 1.54
C VAL A 131 -22.02 -10.35 1.96
N HIS A 132 -21.39 -11.10 1.05
CA HIS A 132 -20.87 -12.43 1.36
C HIS A 132 -19.72 -12.36 2.36
N ARG A 133 -18.79 -11.42 2.16
CA ARG A 133 -17.68 -11.16 3.09
C ARG A 133 -18.21 -10.78 4.48
N THR A 134 -19.22 -9.90 4.55
CA THR A 134 -19.83 -9.48 5.81
C THR A 134 -20.43 -10.67 6.55
N LEU A 135 -21.20 -11.52 5.85
CA LEU A 135 -21.79 -12.72 6.43
C LEU A 135 -20.72 -13.68 6.97
N MET A 136 -19.60 -13.87 6.28
CA MET A 136 -18.52 -14.75 6.78
C MET A 136 -17.95 -14.25 8.12
N VAL A 137 -17.74 -12.94 8.24
CA VAL A 137 -17.25 -12.33 9.49
C VAL A 137 -18.28 -12.46 10.60
N GLU A 138 -19.56 -12.23 10.30
CA GLU A 138 -20.66 -12.42 11.26
C GLU A 138 -20.78 -13.89 11.75
N GLU A 139 -20.52 -14.85 10.87
CA GLU A 139 -20.49 -16.29 11.23
C GLU A 139 -19.20 -16.71 11.96
N GLY A 140 -18.28 -15.77 12.22
CA GLY A 140 -17.11 -16.02 13.08
C GLY A 140 -15.89 -16.62 12.35
N ILE A 141 -15.73 -16.43 11.05
CA ILE A 141 -14.54 -16.93 10.31
C ILE A 141 -13.22 -16.46 10.90
N LEU A 142 -13.18 -15.26 11.48
CA LEU A 142 -11.95 -14.69 12.07
C LEU A 142 -11.55 -15.37 13.39
N SER A 143 -12.49 -16.04 14.08
CA SER A 143 -12.16 -16.91 15.22
C SER A 143 -11.65 -18.29 14.81
N LYS A 144 -11.69 -18.63 13.51
CA LYS A 144 -11.17 -19.89 12.96
C LYS A 144 -9.72 -19.78 12.47
N LEU A 145 -9.11 -18.60 12.59
CA LEU A 145 -7.71 -18.40 12.21
C LEU A 145 -6.81 -19.38 12.98
N PRO A 146 -5.86 -20.06 12.31
CA PRO A 146 -4.92 -20.95 12.99
C PRO A 146 -4.11 -20.21 14.06
N ASN A 147 -4.11 -20.72 15.29
CA ASN A 147 -3.25 -20.20 16.36
C ASN A 147 -1.79 -20.56 16.11
N ASN A 148 -0.86 -19.78 16.69
CA ASN A 148 0.60 -19.92 16.54
C ASN A 148 1.15 -21.36 16.73
N ALA A 149 0.52 -22.19 17.58
CA ALA A 149 0.92 -23.59 17.77
C ALA A 149 0.66 -24.49 16.53
N LYS A 150 -0.31 -24.14 15.68
CA LYS A 150 -0.67 -24.87 14.44
C LYS A 150 0.11 -24.40 13.22
N PHE A 151 0.79 -23.25 13.30
CA PHE A 151 1.58 -22.70 12.20
C PHE A 151 2.78 -23.56 11.81
N ALA A 152 3.35 -24.30 12.76
CA ALA A 152 4.50 -25.17 12.52
C ALA A 152 4.17 -26.43 11.69
N ALA A 153 2.90 -26.71 11.42
CA ALA A 153 2.45 -27.98 10.82
C ALA A 153 1.69 -27.84 9.49
N MET A 154 1.34 -26.63 9.02
CA MET A 154 0.49 -26.46 7.83
C MET A 154 0.90 -25.26 6.96
N ASP A 155 1.86 -25.50 6.06
CA ASP A 155 2.23 -24.54 5.01
C ASP A 155 1.10 -24.27 4.02
N SER A 156 0.26 -25.28 3.73
CA SER A 156 -0.81 -25.16 2.75
C SER A 156 -1.90 -24.21 3.27
N THR A 157 -2.53 -24.53 4.41
CA THR A 157 -3.63 -23.78 5.03
C THR A 157 -3.31 -22.30 5.29
N SER A 158 -2.05 -21.96 5.56
CA SER A 158 -1.61 -20.57 5.73
C SER A 158 -1.77 -19.74 4.46
N HIS A 159 -1.63 -20.35 3.28
CA HIS A 159 -1.88 -19.70 1.99
C HIS A 159 -3.36 -19.31 1.84
N GLU A 160 -4.28 -20.26 2.05
CA GLU A 160 -5.70 -19.99 1.88
C GLU A 160 -6.21 -18.98 2.90
N PHE A 161 -5.78 -19.06 4.16
CA PHE A 161 -6.20 -18.05 5.14
C PHE A 161 -5.64 -16.66 4.83
N ALA A 162 -4.41 -16.55 4.32
CA ALA A 162 -3.87 -15.26 3.87
C ALA A 162 -4.69 -14.67 2.71
N GLU A 163 -5.07 -15.49 1.73
CA GLU A 163 -5.91 -15.06 0.61
C GLU A 163 -7.32 -14.65 1.06
N LEU A 164 -7.92 -15.44 1.96
CA LEU A 164 -9.23 -15.13 2.54
C LEU A 164 -9.18 -13.82 3.35
N LEU A 165 -8.17 -13.65 4.22
CA LEU A 165 -7.99 -12.42 4.99
C LEU A 165 -7.71 -11.21 4.08
N CYS A 166 -6.96 -11.38 2.99
CA CYS A 166 -6.80 -10.34 1.98
C CYS A 166 -8.16 -9.89 1.44
N SER A 167 -9.05 -10.83 1.15
CA SER A 167 -10.42 -10.52 0.69
C SER A 167 -11.27 -9.86 1.79
N LEU A 168 -11.23 -10.36 3.02
CA LEU A 168 -12.02 -9.88 4.15
C LEU A 168 -11.54 -8.53 4.69
N SER A 169 -10.24 -8.21 4.59
CA SER A 169 -9.65 -6.95 5.05
C SER A 169 -10.24 -5.70 4.39
N SER A 170 -10.89 -5.85 3.23
CA SER A 170 -11.71 -4.81 2.61
C SER A 170 -12.89 -4.34 3.47
N LEU A 171 -13.24 -5.09 4.53
CA LEU A 171 -14.24 -4.76 5.53
C LEU A 171 -13.64 -4.04 6.75
N ALA A 172 -12.36 -3.62 6.72
CA ALA A 172 -11.67 -3.05 7.88
C ALA A 172 -12.36 -1.83 8.50
N ASN A 173 -13.20 -1.11 7.74
CA ASN A 173 -13.98 0.03 8.22
C ASN A 173 -15.37 -0.34 8.77
N THR A 174 -15.71 -1.63 8.82
CA THR A 174 -17.02 -2.11 9.24
C THR A 174 -17.01 -2.55 10.70
N ARG A 175 -18.13 -2.34 11.40
CA ARG A 175 -18.28 -2.76 12.81
C ARG A 175 -18.04 -4.25 13.03
N VAL A 176 -18.36 -5.08 12.05
CA VAL A 176 -18.19 -6.53 12.15
C VAL A 176 -16.72 -6.96 12.16
N PHE A 177 -15.83 -6.20 11.51
CA PHE A 177 -14.41 -6.52 11.43
C PHE A 177 -13.58 -5.91 12.56
N ILE A 178 -14.00 -4.76 13.12
CA ILE A 178 -13.24 -4.01 14.14
C ILE A 178 -12.83 -4.91 15.31
N ALA A 179 -13.75 -5.72 15.86
CA ALA A 179 -13.47 -6.60 17.00
C ALA A 179 -12.42 -7.69 16.73
N SER A 180 -12.13 -7.98 15.45
CA SER A 180 -11.18 -9.02 15.03
C SER A 180 -9.96 -8.45 14.30
N THR A 181 -9.79 -7.13 14.32
CA THR A 181 -8.69 -6.45 13.62
C THR A 181 -7.32 -6.86 14.19
N GLU A 182 -7.18 -6.85 15.52
CA GLU A 182 -5.92 -7.21 16.17
C GLU A 182 -5.53 -8.70 15.96
N PRO A 183 -6.42 -9.69 16.18
CA PRO A 183 -6.12 -11.08 15.83
C PRO A 183 -5.72 -11.28 14.36
N ALA A 184 -6.39 -10.59 13.43
CA ALA A 184 -6.05 -10.64 12.02
C ALA A 184 -4.65 -10.08 11.75
N ILE A 185 -4.30 -8.93 12.34
CA ILE A 185 -2.95 -8.33 12.22
C ILE A 185 -1.88 -9.29 12.74
N LEU A 186 -2.07 -9.85 13.94
CA LEU A 186 -1.13 -10.78 14.54
C LEU A 186 -0.90 -12.01 13.64
N TYR A 187 -1.98 -12.59 13.10
CA TYR A 187 -1.89 -13.73 12.19
C TYR A 187 -1.09 -13.40 10.92
N LEU A 188 -1.36 -12.25 10.29
CA LEU A 188 -0.64 -11.80 9.10
C LEU A 188 0.84 -11.55 9.38
N LEU A 189 1.17 -10.98 10.54
CA LEU A 189 2.55 -10.77 10.96
C LEU A 189 3.27 -12.08 11.27
N THR A 190 2.59 -13.07 11.86
CA THR A 190 3.15 -14.42 12.04
C THR A 190 3.59 -15.02 10.71
N ILE A 191 2.75 -14.95 9.67
CA ILE A 191 3.13 -15.41 8.32
C ILE A 191 4.32 -14.62 7.79
N LEU A 192 4.27 -13.29 7.82
CA LEU A 192 5.31 -12.45 7.25
C LEU A 192 6.67 -12.59 7.96
N ASN A 193 6.68 -13.01 9.23
CA ASN A 193 7.87 -13.16 10.06
C ASN A 193 8.36 -14.62 10.20
N SER A 194 7.77 -15.59 9.50
CA SER A 194 8.14 -17.02 9.63
C SER A 194 9.40 -17.44 8.87
N GLU A 195 10.16 -16.50 8.29
CA GLU A 195 11.37 -16.75 7.46
C GLU A 195 12.51 -17.48 8.20
N SER A 196 12.44 -17.59 9.53
CA SER A 196 13.44 -18.24 10.38
C SER A 196 13.47 -19.78 10.25
N ASN A 197 12.46 -20.39 9.63
CA ASN A 197 12.39 -21.85 9.47
C ASN A 197 12.54 -22.23 7.98
N PRO A 198 13.63 -22.94 7.59
CA PRO A 198 13.86 -23.34 6.19
C PRO A 198 12.77 -24.27 5.63
N ASN A 199 11.95 -24.88 6.48
CA ASN A 199 10.83 -25.74 6.10
C ASN A 199 9.47 -25.02 6.13
N THR A 200 9.41 -23.69 6.31
CA THR A 200 8.14 -22.96 6.56
C THR A 200 8.15 -21.55 5.96
N ASN A 201 8.92 -21.34 4.88
CA ASN A 201 8.98 -20.04 4.20
C ASN A 201 7.72 -19.87 3.33
N PRO A 202 6.85 -18.89 3.61
CA PRO A 202 5.64 -18.70 2.84
C PRO A 202 5.98 -18.33 1.40
N SER A 203 5.19 -18.84 0.45
CA SER A 203 5.35 -18.45 -0.95
C SER A 203 5.30 -16.93 -1.12
N PRO A 204 6.00 -16.35 -2.11
CA PRO A 204 5.90 -14.90 -2.39
C PRO A 204 4.47 -14.41 -2.61
N LYS A 205 3.61 -15.28 -3.17
CA LYS A 205 2.18 -15.02 -3.34
C LYS A 205 1.46 -14.90 -1.99
N THR A 206 1.75 -15.77 -1.02
CA THR A 206 1.22 -15.69 0.34
C THR A 206 1.64 -14.39 1.02
N LYS A 207 2.92 -14.00 0.91
CA LYS A 207 3.44 -12.73 1.45
C LYS A 207 2.73 -11.52 0.82
N THR A 208 2.49 -11.58 -0.48
CA THR A 208 1.72 -10.55 -1.22
C THR A 208 0.30 -10.41 -0.70
N PHE A 209 -0.41 -11.51 -0.44
CA PHE A 209 -1.75 -11.46 0.18
C PHE A 209 -1.70 -10.81 1.56
N CYS A 210 -0.69 -11.14 2.37
CA CYS A 210 -0.55 -10.56 3.71
C CYS A 210 -0.29 -9.05 3.66
N LEU A 211 0.62 -8.59 2.80
CA LEU A 211 0.91 -7.17 2.62
C LEU A 211 -0.32 -6.41 2.08
N ALA A 212 -1.07 -7.00 1.16
CA ALA A 212 -2.30 -6.42 0.65
C ALA A 212 -3.40 -6.33 1.73
N ALA A 213 -3.51 -7.34 2.60
CA ALA A 213 -4.42 -7.31 3.74
C ALA A 213 -4.06 -6.19 4.73
N LEU A 214 -2.77 -6.06 5.08
CA LEU A 214 -2.28 -4.98 5.94
C LEU A 214 -2.51 -3.60 5.31
N PHE A 215 -2.32 -3.47 4.00
CA PHE A 215 -2.65 -2.24 3.28
C PHE A 215 -4.11 -1.86 3.46
N ASN A 216 -5.05 -2.77 3.18
CA ASN A 216 -6.48 -2.52 3.33
C ASN A 216 -6.85 -2.11 4.77
N ILE A 217 -6.29 -2.80 5.78
CA ILE A 217 -6.50 -2.45 7.20
C ILE A 217 -5.98 -1.03 7.50
N SER A 218 -4.81 -0.67 6.97
CA SER A 218 -4.17 0.64 7.17
C SER A 218 -4.88 1.81 6.50
N THR A 219 -5.84 1.56 5.59
CA THR A 219 -6.65 2.64 4.99
C THR A 219 -7.59 3.30 6.00
N VAL A 220 -7.87 2.62 7.12
CA VAL A 220 -8.65 3.13 8.25
C VAL A 220 -7.69 3.67 9.29
N LEU A 221 -7.69 4.99 9.48
CA LEU A 221 -6.71 5.68 10.32
C LEU A 221 -6.77 5.21 11.79
N GLU A 222 -7.95 4.85 12.27
CA GLU A 222 -8.20 4.34 13.61
C GLU A 222 -7.45 3.02 13.88
N ASN A 223 -7.14 2.24 12.84
CA ASN A 223 -6.38 1.00 12.98
C ASN A 223 -4.86 1.22 13.10
N ALA A 224 -4.37 2.45 12.88
CA ALA A 224 -2.94 2.74 12.91
C ALA A 224 -2.29 2.40 14.25
N GLU A 225 -2.96 2.72 15.36
CA GLU A 225 -2.45 2.41 16.70
C GLU A 225 -2.32 0.90 16.92
N THR A 226 -3.37 0.13 16.61
CA THR A 226 -3.34 -1.34 16.71
C THR A 226 -2.24 -1.96 15.86
N LEU A 227 -2.07 -1.48 14.62
CA LEU A 227 -1.00 -1.92 13.71
C LEU A 227 0.39 -1.65 14.31
N ILE A 228 0.62 -0.45 14.82
CA ILE A 228 1.92 -0.03 15.37
C ILE A 228 2.24 -0.76 16.67
N SER A 229 1.27 -0.89 17.57
CA SER A 229 1.42 -1.61 18.85
C SER A 229 1.77 -3.09 18.65
N ASN A 230 1.32 -3.69 17.55
CA ASN A 230 1.66 -5.06 17.16
C ASN A 230 2.97 -5.16 16.35
N GLY A 231 3.77 -4.09 16.25
CA GLY A 231 5.11 -4.14 15.68
C GLY A 231 5.18 -4.17 14.15
N VAL A 232 4.13 -3.75 13.44
CA VAL A 232 4.06 -3.81 11.96
C VAL A 232 5.22 -3.06 11.26
N ILE A 233 5.76 -2.02 11.88
CA ILE A 233 6.75 -1.11 11.25
C ILE A 233 8.03 -1.83 10.87
N SER A 234 8.57 -2.69 11.74
CA SER A 234 9.82 -3.43 11.46
C SER A 234 9.63 -4.41 10.31
N THR A 235 8.51 -5.14 10.30
CA THR A 235 8.15 -6.05 9.21
C THR A 235 7.99 -5.29 7.89
N LEU A 236 7.27 -4.17 7.88
CA LEU A 236 7.08 -3.40 6.65
C LEU A 236 8.36 -2.75 6.12
N LEU A 237 9.26 -2.28 7.00
CA LEU A 237 10.57 -1.77 6.58
C LEU A 237 11.41 -2.87 5.94
N ARG A 238 11.44 -4.08 6.53
CA ARG A 238 12.08 -5.25 5.92
C ARG A 238 11.49 -5.56 4.54
N PHE A 239 10.16 -5.62 4.40
CA PHE A 239 9.55 -5.90 3.09
C PHE A 239 9.70 -4.75 2.08
N SER A 240 9.93 -3.52 2.56
CA SER A 240 10.18 -2.37 1.69
C SER A 240 11.57 -2.40 1.06
N SER A 241 12.58 -3.00 1.73
CA SER A 241 13.91 -3.21 1.14
C SER A 241 13.99 -4.39 0.18
N LEU A 242 12.94 -5.23 0.10
CA LEU A 242 12.86 -6.34 -0.86
C LEU A 242 12.18 -5.88 -2.15
N LYS A 243 12.96 -5.78 -3.26
CA LYS A 243 12.46 -5.33 -4.57
C LYS A 243 11.17 -6.03 -5.03
N GLU A 244 11.04 -7.33 -4.75
CA GLU A 244 9.87 -8.15 -5.09
C GLU A 244 8.57 -7.68 -4.39
N HIS A 245 8.67 -7.25 -3.12
CA HIS A 245 7.51 -6.97 -2.26
C HIS A 245 7.33 -5.48 -1.93
N SER A 246 8.32 -4.65 -2.25
CA SER A 246 8.37 -3.23 -1.92
C SER A 246 7.13 -2.42 -2.34
N GLU A 247 6.65 -2.62 -3.58
CA GLU A 247 5.46 -1.93 -4.11
C GLU A 247 4.18 -2.27 -3.32
N LYS A 248 4.17 -3.39 -2.59
CA LYS A 248 3.07 -3.81 -1.71
C LYS A 248 3.23 -3.31 -0.26
N ALA A 249 4.46 -3.18 0.22
CA ALA A 249 4.74 -2.77 1.61
C ALA A 249 4.74 -1.25 1.80
N LEU A 250 5.33 -0.50 0.87
CA LEU A 250 5.47 0.97 0.95
C LEU A 250 4.13 1.72 1.08
N PRO A 251 3.04 1.34 0.39
CA PRO A 251 1.75 2.02 0.59
C PRO A 251 1.23 1.93 2.03
N THR A 252 1.43 0.79 2.69
CA THR A 252 1.05 0.60 4.10
C THR A 252 1.90 1.49 5.01
N LEU A 253 3.22 1.59 4.75
CA LEU A 253 4.08 2.54 5.47
C LEU A 253 3.65 4.00 5.26
N ALA A 254 3.26 4.37 4.04
CA ALA A 254 2.79 5.71 3.73
C ALA A 254 1.50 6.06 4.48
N ASN A 255 0.54 5.12 4.58
CA ASN A 255 -0.67 5.29 5.39
C ASN A 255 -0.34 5.43 6.89
N LEU A 256 0.62 4.68 7.40
CA LEU A 256 1.01 4.80 8.81
C LEU A 256 1.76 6.12 9.09
N ALA A 257 2.61 6.57 8.15
CA ALA A 257 3.42 7.79 8.29
C ALA A 257 2.59 9.08 8.39
N VAL A 258 1.32 9.09 7.98
CA VAL A 258 0.46 10.26 8.17
C VAL A 258 -0.02 10.42 9.62
N SER A 259 -0.05 9.34 10.40
CA SER A 259 -0.45 9.36 11.82
C SER A 259 0.69 9.81 12.74
N SER A 260 0.40 10.51 13.84
CA SER A 260 1.42 10.94 14.81
C SER A 260 2.19 9.75 15.39
N ARG A 261 1.47 8.68 15.76
CA ARG A 261 2.05 7.45 16.29
C ARG A 261 2.95 6.76 15.27
N GLY A 262 2.55 6.72 14.00
CA GLY A 262 3.34 6.11 12.93
C GLY A 262 4.60 6.90 12.60
N LYS A 263 4.53 8.24 12.62
CA LYS A 263 5.73 9.10 12.52
C LYS A 263 6.73 8.77 13.62
N GLN A 264 6.27 8.75 14.87
CA GLN A 264 7.14 8.43 16.01
C GLN A 264 7.76 7.04 15.87
N ALA A 265 6.96 6.03 15.53
CA ALA A 265 7.44 4.65 15.39
C ALA A 265 8.47 4.49 14.25
N LEU A 266 8.27 5.18 13.13
CA LEU A 266 9.25 5.23 12.04
C LEU A 266 10.53 5.96 12.48
N GLU A 267 10.41 7.14 13.10
CA GLU A 267 11.57 7.93 13.52
C GLU A 267 12.44 7.24 14.58
N SER A 268 11.82 6.43 15.45
CA SER A 268 12.50 5.61 16.45
C SER A 268 13.26 4.43 15.84
N ASN A 269 12.92 4.00 14.63
CA ASN A 269 13.66 2.95 13.95
C ASN A 269 14.94 3.54 13.30
N SER A 270 16.12 3.05 13.66
CA SER A 270 17.38 3.62 13.17
C SER A 270 17.66 3.34 11.69
N THR A 271 17.10 2.27 11.12
CA THR A 271 17.40 1.80 9.75
C THR A 271 16.44 2.32 8.68
N PHE A 272 15.34 2.96 9.10
CA PHE A 272 14.35 3.48 8.17
C PHE A 272 14.94 4.46 7.13
N PRO A 273 15.86 5.39 7.49
CA PRO A 273 16.42 6.33 6.53
C PRO A 273 17.18 5.61 5.42
N GLU A 274 18.05 4.65 5.78
CA GLU A 274 18.86 3.91 4.83
C GLU A 274 17.98 3.13 3.85
N ILE A 275 16.97 2.44 4.36
CA ILE A 275 16.03 1.65 3.55
C ILE A 275 15.29 2.54 2.53
N LEU A 276 14.72 3.66 2.99
CA LEU A 276 13.97 4.53 2.09
C LEU A 276 14.87 5.23 1.07
N ILE A 277 16.10 5.60 1.45
CA ILE A 277 17.09 6.16 0.53
C ILE A 277 17.48 5.16 -0.54
N GLU A 278 17.72 3.90 -0.18
CA GLU A 278 18.02 2.84 -1.14
C GLU A 278 16.86 2.63 -2.13
N VAL A 279 15.62 2.59 -1.64
CA VAL A 279 14.45 2.44 -2.52
C VAL A 279 14.33 3.59 -3.54
N MET A 280 14.76 4.81 -3.19
CA MET A 280 14.76 5.94 -4.12
C MET A 280 15.75 5.78 -5.28
N THR A 281 16.77 4.92 -5.16
CA THR A 281 17.75 4.68 -6.22
C THR A 281 17.40 3.49 -7.12
N TRP A 282 16.21 2.89 -6.96
CA TRP A 282 15.76 1.79 -7.83
C TRP A 282 15.10 2.33 -9.11
N GLU A 283 15.91 2.61 -10.11
CA GLU A 283 15.48 3.13 -11.42
C GLU A 283 14.38 2.26 -12.08
N GLU A 284 14.42 0.95 -11.86
CA GLU A 284 13.44 0.01 -12.42
C GLU A 284 12.10 -0.06 -11.66
N LYS A 285 11.96 0.71 -10.55
CA LYS A 285 10.78 0.71 -9.67
C LYS A 285 10.25 2.14 -9.42
N PRO A 286 9.75 2.86 -10.44
CA PRO A 286 9.35 4.27 -10.32
C PRO A 286 8.28 4.52 -9.23
N LYS A 287 7.31 3.62 -9.07
CA LYS A 287 6.29 3.74 -8.02
C LYS A 287 6.88 3.62 -6.61
N CYS A 288 7.89 2.77 -6.43
CA CYS A 288 8.56 2.62 -5.13
C CYS A 288 9.37 3.88 -4.81
N GLN A 289 10.06 4.46 -5.80
CA GLN A 289 10.76 5.75 -5.64
C GLN A 289 9.79 6.86 -5.23
N GLU A 290 8.63 6.96 -5.90
CA GLU A 290 7.58 7.94 -5.58
C GLU A 290 7.07 7.79 -4.14
N LEU A 291 6.75 6.57 -3.71
CA LEU A 291 6.26 6.27 -2.37
C LEU A 291 7.32 6.52 -1.30
N SER A 292 8.57 6.13 -1.56
CA SER A 292 9.68 6.37 -0.63
C SER A 292 9.93 7.86 -0.42
N ALA A 293 10.03 8.63 -1.51
CA ALA A 293 10.15 10.08 -1.45
C ALA A 293 8.97 10.73 -0.73
N TYR A 294 7.76 10.21 -0.90
CA TYR A 294 6.56 10.69 -0.19
C TYR A 294 6.64 10.45 1.33
N ILE A 295 7.02 9.24 1.76
CA ILE A 295 7.18 8.91 3.18
C ILE A 295 8.21 9.84 3.82
N ILE A 296 9.39 9.98 3.21
CA ILE A 296 10.43 10.91 3.67
C ILE A 296 9.89 12.34 3.73
N MET A 297 9.13 12.78 2.72
CA MET A 297 8.54 14.12 2.69
C MET A 297 7.57 14.36 3.85
N ILE A 298 6.71 13.40 4.18
CA ILE A 298 5.77 13.50 5.31
C ILE A 298 6.54 13.63 6.63
N LEU A 299 7.54 12.77 6.85
CA LEU A 299 8.32 12.74 8.08
C LEU A 299 9.16 14.03 8.21
N ALA A 300 9.81 14.45 7.12
CA ALA A 300 10.66 15.62 7.10
C ALA A 300 9.86 16.94 7.20
N HIS A 301 8.59 17.01 6.81
CA HIS A 301 7.85 18.27 6.71
C HIS A 301 7.89 19.12 7.99
N GLN A 302 7.87 18.52 9.18
CA GLN A 302 7.83 19.24 10.47
C GLN A 302 8.91 18.77 11.47
N SER A 303 9.83 17.90 11.08
CA SER A 303 10.86 17.34 11.96
C SER A 303 12.24 17.86 11.57
N TRP A 304 12.69 18.92 12.24
CA TRP A 304 14.05 19.45 12.07
C TRP A 304 15.12 18.41 12.41
N ALA A 305 14.95 17.73 13.55
CA ALA A 305 15.88 16.69 14.00
C ALA A 305 16.01 15.58 12.96
N LEU A 306 14.89 15.20 12.33
CA LEU A 306 14.94 14.21 11.26
C LEU A 306 15.67 14.73 10.03
N ARG A 307 15.41 15.96 9.58
CA ARG A 307 16.13 16.53 8.43
C ARG A 307 17.63 16.63 8.71
N GLU A 308 18.05 16.99 9.92
CA GLU A 308 19.47 16.95 10.29
C GLU A 308 20.05 15.53 10.21
N ARG A 309 19.32 14.52 10.69
CA ARG A 309 19.73 13.11 10.58
C ARG A 309 19.83 12.67 9.12
N LEU A 310 18.85 13.03 8.30
CA LEU A 310 18.84 12.74 6.86
C LEU A 310 19.97 13.48 6.12
N ALA A 311 20.27 14.73 6.48
CA ALA A 311 21.36 15.47 5.85
C ALA A 311 22.75 14.86 6.10
N LYS A 312 22.90 14.08 7.17
CA LYS A 312 24.11 13.30 7.48
C LYS A 312 24.15 11.96 6.73
N SER A 313 23.05 11.50 6.15
CA SER A 313 22.99 10.31 5.31
C SER A 313 23.18 10.66 3.83
N ARG A 314 23.22 9.64 2.96
CA ARG A 314 23.38 9.81 1.51
C ARG A 314 22.10 10.26 0.80
N ILE A 315 21.19 10.94 1.49
CA ILE A 315 19.90 11.34 0.91
C ILE A 315 20.04 12.39 -0.20
N VAL A 316 20.97 13.35 -0.06
CA VAL A 316 21.07 14.48 -1.00
C VAL A 316 21.45 14.02 -2.41
N PRO A 317 22.46 13.14 -2.61
CA PRO A 317 22.73 12.54 -3.92
C PRO A 317 21.53 11.81 -4.50
N ALA A 318 20.85 10.96 -3.72
CA ALA A 318 19.67 10.22 -4.17
C ALA A 318 18.53 11.15 -4.61
N LEU A 319 18.31 12.27 -3.90
CA LEU A 319 17.30 13.27 -4.28
C LEU A 319 17.69 14.05 -5.53
N LEU A 320 18.97 14.33 -5.76
CA LEU A 320 19.43 14.98 -7.00
C LEU A 320 19.22 14.07 -8.20
N GLU A 321 19.58 12.80 -8.08
CA GLU A 321 19.33 11.79 -9.11
C GLU A 321 17.83 11.66 -9.39
N LEU A 322 17.01 11.53 -8.34
CA LEU A 322 15.55 11.44 -8.48
C LEU A 322 14.93 12.71 -9.08
N ALA A 323 15.49 13.89 -8.82
CA ALA A 323 15.05 15.16 -9.42
C ALA A 323 15.40 15.27 -10.91
N LEU A 324 16.42 14.55 -11.38
CA LEU A 324 16.85 14.55 -12.78
C LEU A 324 16.18 13.44 -13.60
N LEU A 325 16.09 12.24 -13.04
CA LEU A 325 15.71 11.02 -13.78
C LEU A 325 14.37 10.41 -13.34
N GLY A 326 13.83 10.84 -12.20
CA GLY A 326 12.58 10.30 -11.65
C GLY A 326 11.34 10.65 -12.48
N THR A 327 10.21 10.06 -12.12
CA THR A 327 8.91 10.43 -12.69
C THR A 327 8.55 11.88 -12.36
N PRO A 328 7.63 12.53 -13.10
CA PRO A 328 7.21 13.89 -12.80
C PRO A 328 6.73 14.10 -11.34
N LEU A 329 6.14 13.06 -10.74
CA LEU A 329 5.72 13.11 -9.33
C LEU A 329 6.91 12.99 -8.37
N ALA A 330 7.83 12.05 -8.64
CA ALA A 330 9.05 11.89 -7.85
C ALA A 330 9.95 13.14 -7.91
N GLN A 331 10.12 13.72 -9.10
CA GLN A 331 10.87 14.96 -9.30
C GLN A 331 10.31 16.11 -8.45
N LYS A 332 9.00 16.34 -8.48
CA LYS A 332 8.35 17.38 -7.66
C LYS A 332 8.60 17.19 -6.16
N ARG A 333 8.51 15.95 -5.67
CA ARG A 333 8.79 15.61 -4.26
C ARG A 333 10.27 15.79 -3.92
N ALA A 334 11.17 15.34 -4.79
CA ALA A 334 12.61 15.47 -4.61
C ALA A 334 13.06 16.93 -4.56
N LEU A 335 12.58 17.77 -5.49
CA LEU A 335 12.85 19.20 -5.51
C LEU A 335 12.35 19.89 -4.23
N LYS A 336 11.18 19.48 -3.71
CA LYS A 336 10.65 20.02 -2.46
C LYS A 336 11.51 19.64 -1.25
N LEU A 337 11.95 18.39 -1.17
CA LEU A 337 12.87 17.92 -0.14
C LEU A 337 14.22 18.65 -0.19
N LEU A 338 14.80 18.80 -1.39
CA LEU A 338 16.04 19.54 -1.60
C LEU A 338 15.92 21.02 -1.17
N GLN A 339 14.76 21.65 -1.42
CA GLN A 339 14.48 22.99 -0.93
C GLN A 339 14.58 23.06 0.60
N TRP A 340 13.98 22.10 1.32
CA TRP A 340 14.07 22.06 2.78
C TRP A 340 15.52 21.94 3.24
N PHE A 341 16.31 21.00 2.72
CA PHE A 341 17.73 20.88 3.10
C PHE A 341 18.56 22.14 2.80
N LYS A 342 18.22 22.89 1.75
CA LYS A 342 18.89 24.14 1.38
C LYS A 342 18.55 25.28 2.35
N ASP A 343 17.28 25.45 2.68
CA ASP A 343 16.81 26.51 3.58
C ASP A 343 17.41 26.31 4.98
N GLU A 344 17.63 25.07 5.41
CA GLU A 344 18.31 24.76 6.67
C GLU A 344 19.79 25.11 6.66
N ARG A 345 20.50 24.83 5.55
CA ARG A 345 21.90 25.24 5.40
C ARG A 345 22.01 26.77 5.44
N ARG A 346 21.06 27.48 4.84
CA ARG A 346 20.99 28.95 4.90
C ARG A 346 20.58 29.48 6.27
N ALA A 347 19.77 28.77 7.03
CA ALA A 347 19.45 29.12 8.42
C ALA A 347 20.65 28.90 9.37
N ARG A 348 21.47 27.87 9.13
CA ARG A 348 22.71 27.60 9.88
C ARG A 348 23.84 28.57 9.51
N VAL A 349 23.92 28.98 8.25
CA VAL A 349 24.80 30.07 7.82
C VAL A 349 24.09 31.39 8.14
N GLY A 350 24.16 31.79 9.41
CA GLY A 350 23.78 33.14 9.80
C GLY A 350 24.56 34.20 8.98
N PRO A 351 24.21 35.48 9.11
CA PRO A 351 24.80 36.64 8.43
C PRO A 351 26.33 36.72 8.16
N HIS A 352 27.15 35.84 8.70
CA HIS A 352 28.59 36.03 8.92
C HIS A 352 29.51 35.39 7.88
N SER A 353 29.08 35.09 6.65
CA SER A 353 30.02 34.56 5.63
C SER A 353 29.79 35.07 4.20
N GLY A 354 29.38 36.34 4.08
CA GLY A 354 29.45 37.11 2.84
C GLY A 354 29.41 38.61 3.17
N PRO A 355 29.93 39.51 2.31
CA PRO A 355 29.87 40.94 2.55
C PRO A 355 28.40 41.36 2.62
N GLN A 356 27.92 41.64 3.83
CA GLN A 356 26.55 42.04 4.05
C GLN A 356 26.38 43.53 3.79
N THR A 357 25.65 43.87 2.73
CA THR A 357 24.92 45.13 2.68
C THR A 357 23.76 45.00 3.67
N GLY A 358 23.94 45.55 4.88
CA GLY A 358 22.95 45.46 5.95
C GLY A 358 21.57 45.96 5.52
N ARG A 359 20.58 45.08 5.54
CA ARG A 359 19.16 45.49 5.55
C ARG A 359 18.83 45.96 6.96
N VAL A 360 18.75 47.27 7.15
CA VAL A 360 18.24 47.86 8.39
C VAL A 360 16.72 47.78 8.36
N ALA A 361 16.14 47.26 9.45
CA ALA A 361 14.71 47.18 9.67
C ALA A 361 14.07 48.58 9.56
N ALA A 362 12.98 48.67 8.79
CA ALA A 362 12.17 49.87 8.69
C ALA A 362 11.46 50.11 10.02
N GLY A 363 11.83 51.19 10.73
CA GLY A 363 11.10 51.64 11.93
C GLY A 363 11.99 52.18 13.05
N SER A 364 12.81 53.18 12.78
CA SER A 364 13.40 54.04 13.82
C SER A 364 13.83 55.36 13.18
N ALA A 365 13.43 56.49 13.78
CA ALA A 365 13.72 57.83 13.28
C ALA A 365 15.24 58.08 13.34
N PHE A 366 15.91 58.03 12.17
CA PHE A 366 17.35 58.24 12.08
C PHE A 366 17.74 59.66 12.49
N ASN A 367 18.68 59.78 13.43
CA ASN A 367 19.30 61.04 13.79
C ASN A 367 20.06 61.64 12.59
N LYS A 368 19.79 62.90 12.23
CA LYS A 368 20.41 63.64 11.11
C LYS A 368 21.95 63.55 11.09
N LYS A 369 22.56 63.39 12.27
CA LYS A 369 24.02 63.23 12.46
C LYS A 369 24.57 61.91 11.92
N GLU A 370 23.78 60.84 11.92
CA GLU A 370 24.17 59.53 11.38
C GLU A 370 24.08 59.50 9.86
N ILE A 371 23.05 60.14 9.30
CA ILE A 371 22.91 60.28 7.84
C ILE A 371 24.12 61.04 7.27
N GLU A 372 24.56 62.13 7.91
CA GLU A 372 25.75 62.87 7.45
C GLU A 372 27.07 62.12 7.68
N LYS A 373 27.16 61.24 8.69
CA LYS A 373 28.29 60.32 8.81
C LYS A 373 28.29 59.29 7.66
N GLY A 374 27.13 58.72 7.33
CA GLY A 374 26.96 57.81 6.20
C GLY A 374 27.35 58.44 4.87
N LYS A 375 26.89 59.67 4.59
CA LYS A 375 27.27 60.41 3.37
C LYS A 375 28.78 60.71 3.29
N ARG A 376 29.44 61.00 4.42
CA ARG A 376 30.90 61.20 4.43
C ARG A 376 31.65 59.90 4.18
N MET A 377 31.21 58.81 4.80
CA MET A 377 31.80 57.48 4.59
C MET A 377 31.65 57.02 3.14
N MET A 378 30.47 57.20 2.55
CA MET A 378 30.21 56.86 1.15
C MET A 378 31.11 57.67 0.20
N ARG A 379 31.25 58.99 0.43
CA ARG A 379 32.16 59.83 -0.36
C ARG A 379 33.63 59.40 -0.24
N SER A 380 34.06 59.02 0.96
CA SER A 380 35.41 58.50 1.19
C SER A 380 35.66 57.20 0.42
N LEU A 381 34.70 56.27 0.42
CA LEU A 381 34.83 54.99 -0.26
C LEU A 381 34.85 55.15 -1.79
N VAL A 382 33.98 56.03 -2.33
CA VAL A 382 33.97 56.33 -3.76
C VAL A 382 35.31 56.94 -4.19
N LYS A 383 35.84 57.89 -3.42
CA LYS A 383 37.14 58.50 -3.71
C LYS A 383 38.27 57.47 -3.69
N GLN A 384 38.32 56.63 -2.65
CA GLN A 384 39.33 55.58 -2.54
C GLN A 384 39.24 54.54 -3.68
N SER A 385 38.02 54.20 -4.11
CA SER A 385 37.82 53.31 -5.27
C SER A 385 38.25 53.95 -6.58
N LEU A 386 38.02 55.26 -6.75
CA LEU A 386 38.45 56.01 -7.93
C LEU A 386 39.98 56.06 -7.98
N ASP A 387 40.63 56.43 -6.88
CA ASP A 387 42.09 56.51 -6.77
C ASP A 387 42.73 55.15 -7.08
N LYS A 388 42.17 54.06 -6.56
CA LYS A 388 42.65 52.70 -6.81
C LYS A 388 42.42 52.24 -8.25
N ASN A 389 41.31 52.65 -8.87
CA ASN A 389 41.07 52.38 -10.30
C ASN A 389 42.06 53.16 -11.17
N MET A 390 42.29 54.44 -10.87
CA MET A 390 43.28 55.27 -11.56
C MET A 390 44.68 54.68 -11.41
N GLU A 391 45.06 54.19 -10.23
CA GLU A 391 46.34 53.52 -10.01
C GLU A 391 46.50 52.26 -10.87
N ILE A 392 45.46 51.43 -10.97
CA ILE A 392 45.46 50.22 -11.81
C ILE A 392 45.57 50.60 -13.30
N ILE A 393 44.82 51.61 -13.74
CA ILE A 393 44.86 52.10 -15.13
C ILE A 393 46.26 52.64 -15.45
N THR A 394 46.84 53.47 -14.58
CA THR A 394 48.19 54.02 -14.75
C THR A 394 49.26 52.94 -14.73
N ARG A 395 49.16 51.93 -13.86
CA ARG A 395 50.08 50.77 -13.90
C ARG A 395 49.96 49.96 -15.19
N ARG A 396 48.75 49.82 -15.74
CA ARG A 396 48.54 49.13 -17.02
C ARG A 396 49.04 49.96 -18.21
N ALA A 397 48.87 51.28 -18.16
CA ALA A 397 49.35 52.20 -19.19
C ALA A 397 50.88 52.33 -19.18
N ASN A 398 51.51 52.32 -18.00
CA ASN A 398 52.96 52.43 -17.84
C ASN A 398 53.68 51.05 -17.84
N GLY A 399 52.93 49.94 -17.90
CA GLY A 399 53.45 48.56 -17.92
C GLY A 399 53.98 48.11 -19.29
N GLY A 400 54.55 49.05 -20.06
CA GLY A 400 55.21 48.80 -21.35
C GLY A 400 56.67 48.36 -21.23
N GLU A 401 57.30 48.48 -20.06
CA GLU A 401 58.73 48.18 -19.90
C GLU A 401 58.99 47.35 -18.63
N CYS A 402 58.75 46.04 -18.70
CA CYS A 402 59.61 45.08 -18.01
C CYS A 402 59.42 43.68 -18.60
N SER A 403 60.47 43.21 -19.27
CA SER A 403 60.60 41.93 -19.94
C SER A 403 60.43 40.74 -18.98
N SER A 404 59.39 39.93 -19.17
CA SER A 404 59.42 38.49 -18.84
C SER A 404 58.24 37.75 -19.51
N PRO A 405 58.47 36.72 -20.36
CA PRO A 405 57.43 36.15 -21.21
C PRO A 405 56.55 35.07 -20.53
N THR A 406 56.65 34.87 -19.22
CA THR A 406 56.07 33.66 -18.58
C THR A 406 54.69 33.85 -17.94
N ILE A 407 54.14 35.07 -17.88
CA ILE A 407 52.84 35.34 -17.20
C ILE A 407 51.68 35.62 -18.19
N ARG A 408 51.92 35.55 -19.51
CA ARG A 408 50.84 35.77 -20.51
C ARG A 408 49.91 34.57 -20.75
N ARG A 409 50.02 33.47 -20.00
CA ARG A 409 49.22 32.25 -20.27
C ARG A 409 48.07 31.93 -19.31
N THR A 410 47.81 32.71 -18.27
CA THR A 410 46.83 32.29 -17.24
C THR A 410 45.60 33.17 -17.03
N LEU A 411 45.38 34.27 -17.76
CA LEU A 411 44.21 35.13 -17.52
C LEU A 411 43.49 35.67 -18.77
N VAL A 412 43.45 34.92 -19.86
CA VAL A 412 42.59 35.24 -21.03
C VAL A 412 41.35 34.32 -21.14
N SER A 413 41.22 33.31 -20.27
CA SER A 413 40.03 32.46 -20.27
C SER A 413 39.00 32.95 -19.26
N SER A 414 37.89 33.47 -19.77
CA SER A 414 36.60 33.74 -19.08
C SER A 414 36.30 35.20 -18.72
N ASN A 415 36.22 36.05 -19.74
CA ASN A 415 35.28 37.19 -19.72
C ASN A 415 34.21 36.95 -20.81
N SER A 416 33.31 35.99 -20.56
CA SER A 416 32.07 35.87 -21.34
C SER A 416 31.08 36.92 -20.84
N SER A 417 31.14 38.08 -21.46
CA SER A 417 30.02 39.03 -21.44
C SER A 417 28.94 38.46 -22.34
N LYS A 418 27.88 37.88 -21.75
CA LYS A 418 26.65 37.58 -22.47
C LYS A 418 25.89 38.89 -22.69
N SER A 419 26.16 39.54 -23.82
CA SER A 419 25.22 40.46 -24.46
C SER A 419 24.12 39.65 -25.12
N LEU A 420 22.87 39.87 -24.71
CA LEU A 420 21.68 39.49 -25.46
C LEU A 420 21.69 40.12 -26.87
N PRO A 421 21.02 39.49 -27.84
CA PRO A 421 20.21 40.27 -28.76
C PRO A 421 18.73 39.83 -28.75
N PHE A 422 17.93 40.80 -29.17
CA PHE A 422 16.47 40.88 -29.21
C PHE A 422 15.76 39.73 -29.92
#